data_AF-A0A4U1CM92-F1
#
_entry.id   AF-A0A4U1CM92-F1
#
_cell.length_a   1.000
_cell.length_b   1.000
_cell.length_c   1.000
_cell.angle_alpha   90.00
_cell.angle_beta   90.00
_cell.angle_gamma   90.00
#
_symmetry.space_group_name_H-M   'P 1'
#
loop_
_entity.id
_entity.type
_entity.pdbx_description
1 polymer ?
#
loop_
_entity_poly.entity_id
_entity_poly.type
_entity_poly.pdbx_seq_one_letter_code
_entity_poly.pdbx_strand_id
1 'polypeptide(L)'
;MKHPYKSQLLLNLKLHYDDPSWRTITFFEAPKEEILFVLPDEENIIAVFKNLLSVLETLPDIDHPSERVVISFCYRTGEGYCSQLINPNSQDEINLALIGYQPQRKIRAEELQEITVRPAAPVLESH
;
A
#
# COMPACT_ATOMS: atom_id res chain seq x y z
N MET A 1 -2.53 12.41 -13.25
CA MET A 1 -2.61 11.68 -11.96
C MET A 1 -2.06 12.59 -10.87
N LYS A 2 -2.67 12.63 -9.67
CA LYS A 2 -2.19 13.49 -8.57
C LYS A 2 -0.98 12.93 -7.80
N HIS A 3 -0.73 11.62 -7.89
CA HIS A 3 0.34 10.92 -7.14
C HIS A 3 1.12 9.95 -8.04
N PRO A 4 1.89 10.48 -9.02
CA PRO A 4 2.55 9.65 -10.03
C PRO A 4 3.60 8.70 -9.43
N TYR A 5 4.32 9.11 -8.39
CA TYR A 5 5.30 8.25 -7.72
C TYR A 5 4.59 7.09 -6.99
N LYS A 6 3.54 7.39 -6.20
CA LYS A 6 2.80 6.35 -5.46
C LYS A 6 2.12 5.36 -6.41
N SER A 7 1.59 5.84 -7.53
CA SER A 7 1.00 4.99 -8.57
C SER A 7 2.02 4.06 -9.21
N GLN A 8 3.21 4.56 -9.57
CA GLN A 8 4.25 3.72 -10.16
C GLN A 8 4.82 2.73 -9.14
N LEU A 9 5.02 3.16 -7.89
CA LEU A 9 5.47 2.29 -6.80
C LEU A 9 4.48 1.14 -6.56
N LEU A 10 3.17 1.44 -6.53
CA LEU A 10 2.14 0.42 -6.42
C LEU A 10 2.20 -0.60 -7.56
N LEU A 11 2.38 -0.13 -8.80
CA LEU A 11 2.49 -1.01 -9.96
C LEU A 11 3.71 -1.93 -9.85
N ASN A 12 4.88 -1.37 -9.50
CA ASN A 12 6.11 -2.14 -9.32
C ASN A 12 5.97 -3.19 -8.21
N LEU A 13 5.37 -2.82 -7.07
CA LEU A 13 5.13 -3.75 -5.96
C LEU A 13 4.14 -4.86 -6.32
N LYS A 14 3.07 -4.53 -7.05
CA LYS A 14 2.10 -5.54 -7.53
C LYS A 14 2.76 -6.55 -8.48
N LEU A 15 3.62 -6.07 -9.39
CA LEU A 15 4.38 -6.93 -10.29
C LEU A 15 5.39 -7.82 -9.55
N HIS A 16 5.95 -7.33 -8.44
CA HIS A 16 6.88 -8.13 -7.63
C HIS A 16 6.16 -9.24 -6.86
N TYR A 17 5.05 -8.91 -6.18
CA TYR A 17 4.33 -9.90 -5.38
C TYR A 17 3.54 -10.89 -6.24
N ASP A 18 3.03 -10.45 -7.40
CA ASP A 18 2.35 -11.25 -8.44
C ASP A 18 1.37 -12.35 -7.94
N ASP A 19 0.75 -12.12 -6.79
CA ASP A 19 -0.18 -13.06 -6.18
C ASP A 19 -1.62 -12.51 -6.30
N PRO A 20 -2.50 -13.16 -7.08
CA PRO A 20 -3.87 -12.70 -7.26
C PRO A 20 -4.72 -12.80 -5.98
N SER A 21 -4.28 -13.53 -4.96
CA SER A 21 -4.95 -13.64 -3.67
C SER A 21 -4.73 -12.44 -2.75
N TRP A 22 -3.72 -11.62 -3.06
CA TRP A 22 -3.43 -10.37 -2.35
C TRP A 22 -4.35 -9.28 -2.87
N ARG A 23 -4.96 -8.52 -1.95
CA ARG A 23 -5.72 -7.32 -2.30
C ARG A 23 -4.90 -6.09 -1.98
N THR A 24 -5.10 -5.01 -2.74
CA THR A 24 -4.46 -3.73 -2.43
C THR A 24 -5.50 -2.64 -2.28
N ILE A 25 -5.39 -1.86 -1.21
CA ILE A 25 -6.22 -0.69 -0.93
C ILE A 25 -5.30 0.52 -0.88
N THR A 26 -5.70 1.61 -1.53
CA THR A 26 -4.87 2.82 -1.64
C THR A 26 -5.52 4.01 -0.97
N PHE A 27 -4.76 4.72 -0.14
CA PHE A 27 -5.12 5.98 0.47
C PHE A 27 -4.04 7.02 0.16
N PHE A 28 -3.94 7.49 -1.09
CA PHE A 28 -2.82 8.36 -1.50
C PHE A 28 -2.82 9.75 -0.87
N GLU A 29 -3.97 10.21 -0.40
CA GLU A 29 -4.16 11.53 0.19
C GLU A 29 -3.82 11.53 1.69
N ALA A 30 -3.48 12.71 2.19
CA ALA A 30 -3.31 12.95 3.62
C ALA A 30 -4.63 12.67 4.38
N PRO A 31 -4.58 12.18 5.64
CA PRO A 31 -3.36 11.98 6.44
C PRO A 31 -2.71 10.60 6.28
N LYS A 32 -3.29 9.67 5.51
CA LYS A 32 -2.83 8.28 5.45
C LYS A 32 -1.61 8.11 4.55
N GLU A 33 -1.74 8.58 3.31
CA GLU A 33 -0.71 8.42 2.28
C GLU A 33 -0.19 6.97 2.17
N GLU A 34 -1.11 6.01 2.12
CA GLU A 34 -0.86 4.59 2.39
C GLU A 34 -1.16 3.70 1.18
N ILE A 35 -0.31 2.69 0.99
CA ILE A 35 -0.58 1.49 0.18
C ILE A 35 -0.72 0.32 1.15
N LEU A 36 -1.94 -0.20 1.30
CA LEU A 36 -2.25 -1.33 2.17
C LEU A 36 -2.38 -2.61 1.35
N PHE A 37 -1.50 -3.57 1.60
CA PHE A 37 -1.62 -4.94 1.09
C PHE A 37 -2.38 -5.80 2.10
N VAL A 38 -3.46 -6.42 1.64
CA VAL A 38 -4.27 -7.36 2.42
C VAL A 38 -3.90 -8.77 1.97
N LEU A 39 -3.19 -9.47 2.85
CA LEU A 39 -2.64 -10.81 2.61
C LEU A 39 -3.69 -11.88 2.92
N PRO A 40 -3.62 -13.05 2.26
CA PRO A 40 -4.35 -14.24 2.68
C PRO A 40 -3.80 -14.74 4.04
N ASP A 41 -4.60 -15.51 4.77
CA ASP A 41 -4.26 -15.90 6.16
C ASP A 41 -3.14 -16.95 6.21
N GLU A 42 -2.84 -17.59 5.07
CA GLU A 42 -1.75 -18.55 4.90
C GLU A 42 -0.37 -17.90 4.78
N GLU A 43 -0.30 -16.61 4.47
CA GLU A 43 0.94 -15.86 4.34
C GLU A 43 1.56 -15.51 5.69
N ASN A 44 2.89 -15.49 5.76
CA ASN A 44 3.58 -15.00 6.95
C ASN A 44 3.82 -13.49 6.83
N ILE A 45 2.89 -12.70 7.37
CA ILE A 45 2.95 -11.24 7.30
C ILE A 45 4.25 -10.65 7.85
N ILE A 46 4.84 -11.28 8.87
CA ILE A 46 6.10 -10.82 9.47
C ILE A 46 7.27 -11.07 8.51
N ALA A 47 7.28 -12.20 7.81
CA ALA A 47 8.29 -12.49 6.80
C ALA A 47 8.18 -11.53 5.61
N VAL A 48 6.96 -11.31 5.09
CA VAL A 48 6.69 -10.35 4.02
C VAL A 48 7.16 -8.95 4.43
N PHE A 49 6.77 -8.51 5.62
CA PHE A 49 7.15 -7.19 6.13
C PHE A 49 8.66 -7.02 6.27
N LYS A 50 9.36 -8.00 6.86
CA LYS A 50 10.82 -7.95 7.00
C LYS A 50 11.55 -7.92 5.67
N ASN A 51 10.95 -8.45 4.61
CA ASN A 51 11.53 -8.43 3.27
C ASN A 51 11.26 -7.13 2.50
N LEU A 52 10.35 -6.26 2.96
CA LEU A 52 9.89 -5.09 2.21
C LEU A 52 11.04 -4.18 1.72
N LEU A 53 12.00 -3.84 2.59
CA LEU A 53 13.11 -2.96 2.19
C LEU A 53 13.97 -3.59 1.10
N SER A 54 14.29 -4.88 1.22
CA SER A 54 14.99 -5.64 0.18
C SER A 54 14.20 -5.66 -1.14
N VAL A 55 12.86 -5.80 -1.07
CA VAL A 55 12.01 -5.72 -2.27
C VAL A 55 12.14 -4.36 -2.93
N LEU A 56 12.04 -3.27 -2.16
CA LEU A 56 12.13 -1.90 -2.68
C LEU A 56 13.46 -1.62 -3.40
N GLU A 57 14.57 -2.20 -2.92
CA GLU A 57 15.88 -2.10 -3.57
C GLU A 57 15.96 -2.82 -4.93
N THR A 58 15.08 -3.78 -5.20
CA THR A 58 15.03 -4.54 -6.45
C THR A 58 14.05 -3.98 -7.48
N LEU A 59 13.21 -3.02 -7.09
CA LEU A 59 12.21 -2.45 -7.99
C LEU A 59 12.87 -1.56 -9.05
N PRO A 60 12.27 -1.43 -10.24
CA PRO A 60 12.71 -0.45 -11.22
C PRO A 60 12.68 0.97 -10.65
N ASP A 61 13.65 1.79 -11.06
CA ASP A 61 13.69 3.21 -10.73
C ASP A 61 12.39 3.93 -11.14
N ILE A 62 11.95 4.87 -10.32
CA ILE A 62 10.74 5.66 -10.57
C ILE A 62 11.16 7.06 -11.00
N ASP A 63 10.87 7.42 -12.26
CA ASP A 63 11.17 8.73 -12.85
C ASP A 63 10.13 9.81 -12.45
N HIS A 64 9.87 9.92 -11.15
CA HIS A 64 8.98 10.92 -10.56
C HIS A 64 9.55 11.42 -9.22
N PRO A 65 9.29 12.67 -8.81
CA PRO A 65 9.68 13.15 -7.49
C PRO A 65 9.17 12.22 -6.39
N SER A 66 10.06 11.83 -5.48
CA SER A 66 9.72 10.96 -4.35
C SER A 66 8.57 11.55 -3.53
N GLU A 67 7.54 10.74 -3.33
CA GLU A 67 6.42 11.08 -2.45
C GLU A 67 6.51 10.27 -1.16
N ARG A 68 6.13 10.91 -0.04
CA ARG A 68 5.92 10.23 1.24
C ARG A 68 4.84 9.15 1.09
N VAL A 69 5.15 7.94 1.52
CA VAL A 69 4.19 6.84 1.46
C VAL A 69 4.38 5.86 2.61
N VAL A 70 3.28 5.43 3.21
CA VAL A 70 3.25 4.31 4.16
C VAL A 70 2.92 3.05 3.37
N ILE A 71 3.78 2.04 3.44
CA ILE A 71 3.46 0.70 2.92
C ILE A 71 3.07 -0.15 4.13
N SER A 72 1.87 -0.71 4.10
CA SER A 72 1.35 -1.51 5.20
C SER A 72 0.83 -2.86 4.73
N PHE A 73 0.78 -3.79 5.67
CA PHE A 73 0.25 -5.13 5.48
C PHE A 73 -0.76 -5.44 6.58
N CYS A 74 -1.80 -6.19 6.25
CA CYS A 74 -2.68 -6.82 7.23
C CYS A 74 -3.27 -8.12 6.67
N TYR A 75 -3.86 -8.95 7.53
CA TYR A 75 -4.68 -10.07 7.10
C TYR A 75 -6.08 -9.61 6.68
N ARG A 76 -6.87 -10.53 6.10
CA ARG A 76 -8.25 -10.25 5.67
C ARG A 76 -9.18 -9.80 6.80
N THR A 77 -8.83 -10.16 8.04
CA THR A 77 -9.52 -9.73 9.26
C THR A 77 -9.16 -8.31 9.71
N GLY A 78 -8.12 -7.71 9.14
CA GLY A 78 -7.52 -6.46 9.59
C GLY A 78 -6.51 -6.61 10.73
N GLU A 79 -6.26 -7.85 11.18
CA GLU A 79 -5.24 -8.17 12.18
C GLU A 79 -3.83 -8.21 11.57
N GLY A 80 -2.82 -8.29 12.43
CA GLY A 80 -1.42 -8.42 12.00
C GLY A 80 -0.83 -7.16 11.37
N TYR A 81 -1.47 -5.99 11.57
CA TYR A 81 -1.02 -4.74 10.96
C TYR A 81 0.45 -4.44 11.25
N CYS A 82 1.22 -4.25 10.18
CA CYS A 82 2.58 -3.73 10.22
C CYS A 82 2.78 -2.74 9.09
N SER A 83 3.67 -1.77 9.27
CA SER A 83 3.91 -0.78 8.22
C SER A 83 5.30 -0.20 8.26
N GLN A 84 5.71 0.36 7.13
CA GLN A 84 6.97 1.05 6.93
C GLN A 84 6.70 2.39 6.28
N LEU A 85 7.27 3.45 6.85
CA LEU A 85 7.30 4.76 6.22
C LEU A 85 8.44 4.82 5.19
N ILE A 86 8.10 5.24 3.99
CA ILE A 86 9.01 5.42 2.86
C ILE A 86 9.01 6.91 2.47
N ASN A 87 10.20 7.44 2.19
CA ASN A 87 10.42 8.86 1.87
C ASN A 87 9.80 9.82 2.91
N PRO A 88 10.22 9.77 4.19
CA PRO A 88 9.77 10.73 5.18
C PRO A 88 10.06 12.16 4.71
N ASN A 89 9.13 13.08 4.93
CA ASN A 89 9.24 14.46 4.43
C ASN A 89 9.40 15.50 5.55
N SER A 90 9.48 15.05 6.80
CA SER A 90 9.72 15.89 7.98
C SER A 90 10.83 15.30 8.87
N GLN A 91 11.52 16.18 9.62
CA GLN A 91 12.59 15.76 10.52
C GLN A 91 12.09 14.82 11.63
N ASP A 92 10.87 15.05 12.12
CA ASP A 92 10.27 14.20 13.15
C ASP A 92 10.06 12.77 12.64
N GLU A 93 9.60 12.61 11.40
CA GLU A 93 9.44 11.29 10.79
C GLU A 93 10.77 10.57 10.57
N ILE A 94 11.81 11.31 10.17
CA ILE A 94 13.17 10.77 10.05
C ILE A 94 13.66 10.29 11.43
N ASN A 95 13.50 11.12 12.47
CA ASN A 95 13.91 10.77 13.83
C ASN A 95 13.16 9.55 14.36
N LEU A 96 11.84 9.47 14.12
CA LEU A 96 11.01 8.34 14.48
C LEU A 96 11.46 7.06 13.76
N ALA A 97 11.70 7.13 12.45
CA ALA A 97 12.19 5.98 11.70
C ALA A 97 13.58 5.49 12.19
N LEU A 98 14.47 6.41 12.56
CA LEU A 98 15.81 6.08 13.08
C LEU A 98 15.77 5.33 14.42
N ILE A 99 14.77 5.60 15.26
CA ILE A 99 14.57 4.87 16.52
C ILE A 99 13.69 3.61 16.34
N GLY A 100 13.38 3.24 15.10
CA GLY A 100 12.57 2.06 14.77
C GLY A 100 11.07 2.25 14.99
N TYR A 101 10.60 3.49 15.18
CA TYR A 101 9.17 3.76 15.25
C TYR A 101 8.54 3.61 13.86
N GLN A 102 7.42 2.90 13.83
CA GLN A 102 6.65 2.64 12.62
C GLN A 102 5.25 3.20 12.78
N PRO A 103 4.61 3.72 11.70
CA PRO A 103 3.20 4.09 11.75
C PRO A 103 2.36 2.89 12.19
N GLN A 104 1.42 3.11 13.10
CA GLN A 104 0.53 2.08 13.64
C GLN A 104 -0.90 2.57 13.56
N ARG A 105 -1.83 1.74 13.10
CA ARG A 105 -3.26 2.04 13.11
C ARG A 105 -4.09 0.77 13.18
N LYS A 106 -5.33 0.91 13.65
CA LYS A 106 -6.34 -0.15 13.53
C LYS A 106 -7.00 -0.04 12.17
N ILE A 107 -7.02 -1.14 11.42
CA ILE A 107 -7.80 -1.23 10.18
C ILE A 107 -9.28 -1.35 10.55
N ARG A 108 -10.13 -0.50 9.97
CA ARG A 108 -11.57 -0.60 10.15
C ARG A 108 -12.16 -1.60 9.16
N ALA A 109 -13.20 -2.31 9.57
CA ALA A 109 -13.84 -3.33 8.72
C ALA A 109 -14.35 -2.74 7.40
N GLU A 110 -14.80 -1.48 7.41
CA GLU A 110 -15.31 -0.79 6.21
C GLU A 110 -14.21 -0.53 5.17
N GLU A 111 -12.94 -0.45 5.59
CA GLU A 111 -11.81 -0.27 4.67
C GLU A 111 -11.49 -1.56 3.91
N LEU A 112 -11.84 -2.71 4.47
CA LEU A 112 -11.59 -4.05 3.90
C LEU A 112 -12.72 -4.55 3.00
N GLN A 113 -13.86 -3.86 3.01
CA GLN A 113 -14.97 -4.12 2.10
C GLN A 113 -14.59 -3.65 0.70
N GLU A 114 -14.75 -4.51 -0.30
CA GLU A 114 -14.49 -4.15 -1.68
C GLU A 114 -15.33 -2.93 -2.07
N ILE A 115 -14.67 -1.88 -2.55
CA ILE A 115 -15.33 -0.94 -3.43
C ILE A 115 -15.56 -1.70 -4.72
N THR A 116 -16.68 -2.43 -4.82
CA THR A 116 -17.20 -2.86 -6.11
C THR A 116 -17.55 -1.57 -6.87
N VAL A 117 -16.60 -1.01 -7.60
CA VAL A 117 -16.91 -0.09 -8.68
C VAL A 117 -17.66 -0.94 -9.69
N ARG A 118 -18.99 -0.92 -9.61
CA ARG A 118 -19.85 -1.47 -10.65
C ARG A 118 -19.36 -0.84 -11.97
N PRO A 119 -19.06 -1.62 -13.02
CA PRO A 119 -18.91 -1.03 -14.33
C PRO A 119 -20.23 -0.30 -14.62
N ALA A 120 -20.15 0.98 -14.96
CA ALA A 120 -21.29 1.72 -15.46
C ALA A 120 -21.90 0.89 -16.60
N ALA A 121 -23.21 0.62 -16.49
CA ALA A 121 -23.93 -0.13 -17.50
C ALA A 121 -23.68 0.46 -18.89
N PRO A 122 -23.53 -0.37 -19.94
CA PRO A 122 -23.45 0.15 -21.29
C PRO A 122 -24.74 0.92 -21.57
N VAL A 123 -24.59 2.17 -22.00
CA VAL A 123 -25.68 2.95 -22.60
C VAL A 123 -26.15 2.15 -23.82
N LEU A 124 -27.33 1.56 -23.73
CA LEU A 124 -28.04 1.07 -24.91
C LEU A 124 -28.46 2.29 -25.72
N GLU A 125 -27.63 2.68 -26.68
CA GLU A 125 -28.12 3.37 -27.87
C GLU A 125 -28.81 2.32 -28.75
N SER A 126 -30.13 2.38 -28.81
CA SER A 126 -30.91 1.71 -29.83
C SER A 126 -31.74 2.76 -30.57
N HIS A 127 -31.40 2.87 -31.85
CA HIS A 127 -32.10 3.62 -32.89
C HIS A 127 -33.54 3.16 -33.12
#